data_AF-A0A2R6CF88-F1
#
_entry.id   AF-A0A2R6CF88-F1
#
_cell.length_a   1.000
_cell.length_b   1.000
_cell.length_c   1.000
_cell.angle_alpha   90.00
_cell.angle_beta   90.00
_cell.angle_gamma   90.00
#
_symmetry.space_group_name_H-M   'P 1'
#
loop_
_entity.id
_entity.type
_entity.pdbx_description
1 polymer ?
#
loop_
_entity_poly.entity_id
_entity_poly.type
_entity_poly.pdbx_seq_one_letter_code
_entity_poly.pdbx_strand_id
1 'polypeptide(L)'
;MRERHDPAHAGVVAGRVVGLVTAALAVARLLTAQEATVEQLDAIVRALGIDVDGFGRAYFYLSVAGVAVTRYALAYVVGSLIGVAYDWLGASTVGLVGLVVAVGLLDGAVAAIDARNVWIGAAYVLAWVFYLPVFARLHDESPDRERPRRLGRE
;
A
#
# COMPACT_ATOMS: atom_id res chain seq x y z
N MET A 1 32.59 -6.99 -9.28
CA MET A 1 31.45 -7.27 -8.38
C MET A 1 30.20 -7.06 -9.21
N ARG A 2 29.43 -8.11 -9.50
CA ARG A 2 28.13 -7.95 -10.17
C ARG A 2 27.23 -7.19 -9.20
N GLU A 3 26.69 -6.05 -9.61
CA GLU A 3 25.63 -5.37 -8.85
C GLU A 3 24.44 -6.33 -8.79
N ARG A 4 24.34 -7.05 -7.67
CA ARG A 4 23.19 -7.90 -7.37
C ARG A 4 21.99 -6.95 -7.28
N HIS A 5 21.10 -7.00 -8.26
CA HIS A 5 19.93 -6.13 -8.28
C HIS A 5 19.07 -6.43 -7.05
N ASP A 6 18.82 -5.41 -6.22
CA ASP A 6 18.17 -5.56 -4.92
C ASP A 6 16.64 -5.66 -5.10
N PRO A 7 16.03 -6.85 -4.90
CA PRO A 7 14.58 -7.02 -5.04
C PRO A 7 13.79 -6.19 -4.02
N ALA A 8 14.43 -5.74 -2.93
CA ALA A 8 13.83 -4.80 -2.00
C ALA A 8 13.53 -3.46 -2.68
N HIS A 9 14.38 -3.01 -3.63
CA HIS A 9 14.15 -1.76 -4.35
C HIS A 9 12.93 -1.84 -5.28
N ALA A 10 12.82 -2.91 -6.06
CA ALA A 10 11.63 -3.16 -6.90
C ALA A 10 10.37 -3.27 -6.02
N GLY A 11 10.49 -3.92 -4.86
CA GLY A 11 9.40 -4.03 -3.90
C GLY A 11 8.98 -2.71 -3.28
N VAL A 12 9.92 -1.82 -2.99
CA VAL A 12 9.62 -0.45 -2.55
C VAL A 12 8.81 0.30 -3.61
N VAL A 13 9.25 0.29 -4.87
CA VAL A 13 8.56 1.04 -5.93
C VAL A 13 7.15 0.49 -6.17
N ALA A 14 6.99 -0.83 -6.22
CA ALA A 14 5.68 -1.46 -6.32
C ALA A 14 4.81 -1.15 -5.09
N GLY A 15 5.39 -1.20 -3.88
CA GLY A 15 4.74 -0.83 -2.63
C GLY A 15 4.26 0.62 -2.60
N ARG A 16 5.02 1.56 -3.17
CA ARG A 16 4.59 2.97 -3.29
C ARG A 16 3.33 3.12 -4.15
N VAL A 17 3.22 2.37 -5.25
CA VAL A 17 2.03 2.40 -6.11
C VAL A 17 0.82 1.91 -5.32
N VAL A 18 0.94 0.78 -4.63
CA VAL A 18 -0.13 0.27 -3.75
C VAL A 18 -0.48 1.28 -2.66
N GLY A 19 0.54 1.88 -2.03
CA GLY A 19 0.40 2.89 -1.00
C GLY A 19 -0.38 4.12 -1.46
N LEU A 20 -0.10 4.62 -2.67
CA LEU A 20 -0.83 5.74 -3.26
C LEU A 20 -2.29 5.38 -3.54
N VAL A 21 -2.55 4.20 -4.11
CA VAL A 21 -3.92 3.75 -4.41
C VAL A 21 -4.73 3.57 -3.13
N THR A 22 -4.17 2.88 -2.13
CA THR A 22 -4.84 2.63 -0.83
C THR A 22 -5.01 3.92 -0.03
N ALA A 23 -4.04 4.84 -0.05
CA ALA A 23 -4.17 6.17 0.53
C ALA A 23 -5.30 6.95 -0.13
N ALA A 24 -5.37 6.97 -1.47
CA ALA A 24 -6.45 7.65 -2.19
C ALA A 24 -7.82 7.08 -1.84
N LEU A 25 -7.95 5.74 -1.75
CA LEU A 25 -9.19 5.08 -1.32
C LEU A 25 -9.56 5.47 0.12
N ALA A 26 -8.61 5.51 1.04
CA ALA A 26 -8.84 5.91 2.43
C ALA A 26 -9.30 7.37 2.53
N VAL A 27 -8.62 8.27 1.82
CA VAL A 27 -8.95 9.71 1.77
C VAL A 27 -10.32 9.92 1.17
N ALA A 28 -10.62 9.31 0.01
CA ALA A 28 -11.93 9.43 -0.63
C ALA A 28 -13.05 8.98 0.31
N ARG A 29 -12.86 7.87 1.02
CA ARG A 29 -13.82 7.41 2.02
C ARG A 29 -14.00 8.43 3.16
N LEU A 30 -12.91 8.94 3.74
CA LEU A 30 -12.99 9.93 4.81
C LEU A 30 -13.74 11.19 4.37
N LEU A 31 -13.49 11.66 3.15
CA LEU A 31 -14.17 12.84 2.59
C LEU A 31 -15.69 12.62 2.43
N THR A 32 -16.15 11.40 2.13
CA THR A 32 -17.60 11.11 2.10
C THR A 32 -18.27 11.17 3.48
N ALA A 33 -17.51 11.08 4.57
CA ALA A 33 -17.99 11.18 5.94
C ALA A 33 -17.63 12.51 6.63
N GLN A 34 -17.14 13.50 5.86
CA GLN A 34 -16.56 14.72 6.38
C GLN A 34 -17.53 15.51 7.26
N GLU A 35 -18.73 15.81 6.78
CA GLU A 35 -19.69 16.67 7.48
C GLU A 35 -20.05 16.11 8.85
N ALA A 36 -20.46 14.84 8.90
CA ALA A 36 -20.80 14.14 10.15
C ALA A 36 -19.61 14.08 11.13
N THR A 37 -18.39 13.86 10.62
CA THR A 37 -17.19 13.76 11.46
C THR A 37 -16.79 15.13 12.04
N VAL A 38 -16.84 16.19 11.23
CA VAL A 38 -16.53 17.56 11.67
C VAL A 38 -17.55 18.04 12.69
N GLU A 39 -18.84 17.82 12.45
CA GLU A 39 -19.90 18.18 13.40
C GLU A 39 -19.74 17.46 14.74
N GLN A 40 -19.44 16.16 14.71
CA GLN A 40 -19.22 15.37 15.93
C GLN A 40 -17.99 15.87 16.71
N LEU A 41 -16.89 16.19 16.03
CA LEU A 41 -15.67 16.73 16.65
C LEU A 41 -15.92 18.11 17.27
N ASP A 42 -16.59 19.01 16.54
CA ASP A 42 -16.91 20.33 17.05
C ASP A 42 -17.85 20.24 18.28
N ALA A 43 -18.80 19.30 18.29
CA ALA A 43 -19.66 19.05 19.45
C ALA A 43 -18.87 18.58 20.69
N ILE A 44 -17.90 17.66 20.51
CA ILE A 44 -17.03 17.19 21.60
C ILE A 44 -16.16 18.31 22.14
N VAL A 45 -15.55 19.10 21.26
CA VAL A 45 -14.63 20.18 21.61
C VAL A 45 -15.36 21.30 22.36
N ARG A 46 -16.58 21.65 21.91
CA ARG A 46 -17.48 22.56 22.63
C ARG A 46 -17.88 22.02 24.00
N ALA A 47 -18.16 20.71 24.13
CA ALA A 47 -18.47 20.09 25.42
C ALA A 47 -17.29 20.13 26.40
N LEU A 48 -16.05 20.19 25.91
CA LEU A 48 -14.83 20.36 26.71
C LEU A 48 -14.52 21.82 27.06
N GLY A 49 -15.36 22.77 26.64
CA GLY A 49 -15.18 24.20 26.90
C GLY A 49 -14.10 24.87 26.05
N ILE A 50 -13.67 24.23 24.96
CA ILE A 50 -12.70 24.78 24.01
C ILE A 50 -13.48 25.52 22.93
N ASP A 51 -13.39 26.86 22.92
CA ASP A 51 -14.09 27.71 21.96
C ASP A 51 -13.12 28.15 20.84
N VAL A 52 -12.78 27.19 19.97
CA VAL A 52 -11.89 27.41 18.82
C VAL A 52 -12.66 27.10 17.55
N ASP A 53 -13.06 28.16 16.84
CA ASP A 53 -13.74 28.04 15.56
C ASP A 53 -12.88 27.28 14.55
N GLY A 54 -13.49 26.28 13.90
CA GLY A 54 -12.85 25.49 12.85
C GLY A 54 -11.89 24.39 13.34
N PHE A 55 -11.82 24.13 14.66
CA PHE A 55 -10.98 23.08 15.22
C PHE A 55 -11.31 21.69 14.63
N GLY A 56 -12.59 21.30 14.57
CA GLY A 56 -13.00 20.00 14.03
C GLY A 56 -12.58 19.82 12.58
N ARG A 57 -12.63 20.89 11.77
CA ARG A 57 -12.18 20.88 10.38
C ARG A 57 -10.66 20.73 10.28
N ALA A 58 -9.89 21.46 11.08
CA ALA A 58 -8.44 21.34 11.11
C ALA A 58 -7.99 19.94 11.54
N TYR A 59 -8.59 19.39 12.60
CA TYR A 59 -8.32 18.05 13.10
C TYR A 59 -8.71 16.96 12.08
N PHE A 60 -9.84 17.14 11.38
CA PHE A 60 -10.26 16.24 10.31
C PHE A 60 -9.22 16.16 9.20
N TYR A 61 -8.77 17.30 8.65
CA TYR A 61 -7.76 17.30 7.58
C TYR A 61 -6.40 16.78 8.05
N LEU A 62 -6.02 17.04 9.30
CA LEU A 62 -4.83 16.43 9.91
C LEU A 62 -4.95 14.91 9.96
N SER A 63 -6.11 14.38 10.34
CA SER A 63 -6.39 12.95 10.36
C SER A 63 -6.36 12.35 8.95
N VAL A 64 -6.93 13.03 7.96
CA VAL A 64 -6.88 12.62 6.54
C VAL A 64 -5.43 12.53 6.06
N ALA A 65 -4.62 13.56 6.33
CA ALA A 65 -3.20 13.56 5.99
C ALA A 65 -2.44 12.44 6.70
N GLY A 66 -2.69 12.26 8.00
CA GLY A 66 -2.07 11.19 8.80
C GLY A 66 -2.39 9.79 8.26
N VAL A 67 -3.64 9.54 7.87
CA VAL A 67 -4.04 8.28 7.25
C VAL A 67 -3.36 8.08 5.90
N ALA A 68 -3.31 9.10 5.05
CA ALA A 68 -2.64 9.01 3.74
C ALA A 68 -1.14 8.68 3.88
N VAL A 69 -0.44 9.39 4.78
CA VAL A 69 0.98 9.15 5.09
C VAL A 69 1.19 7.74 5.63
N THR A 70 0.33 7.30 6.57
CA THR A 70 0.43 5.96 7.17
C THR A 70 0.24 4.87 6.13
N ARG A 71 -0.75 5.00 5.24
CA ARG A 71 -0.99 4.03 4.15
C ARG A 71 0.19 3.94 3.20
N TYR A 72 0.73 5.09 2.80
CA TYR A 72 1.89 5.14 1.93
C TYR A 72 3.13 4.52 2.59
N ALA A 73 3.42 4.87 3.86
CA ALA A 73 4.57 4.35 4.60
C ALA A 73 4.45 2.84 4.86
N LEU A 74 3.27 2.35 5.21
CA LEU A 74 3.04 0.93 5.47
C LEU A 74 3.22 0.12 4.18
N ALA A 75 2.64 0.56 3.06
CA ALA A 75 2.81 -0.13 1.79
C ALA A 75 4.26 -0.07 1.26
N TYR A 76 4.98 1.02 1.53
CA TYR A 76 6.42 1.11 1.27
C TYR A 76 7.19 0.01 2.03
N VAL A 77 6.98 -0.09 3.34
CA VAL A 77 7.70 -1.06 4.20
C VAL A 77 7.33 -2.48 3.82
N VAL A 78 6.03 -2.77 3.69
CA VAL A 78 5.53 -4.10 3.34
C VAL A 78 5.98 -4.51 1.93
N GLY A 79 5.97 -3.58 0.96
CA GLY A 79 6.51 -3.84 -0.37
C GLY A 79 8.00 -4.18 -0.35
N SER A 80 8.80 -3.45 0.43
CA SER A 80 10.21 -3.77 0.63
C SER A 80 10.39 -5.19 1.21
N LEU A 81 9.59 -5.55 2.22
CA LEU A 81 9.65 -6.88 2.85
C LEU A 81 9.23 -8.00 1.88
N ILE A 82 8.23 -7.76 1.02
CA ILE A 82 7.83 -8.70 -0.03
C ILE A 82 8.99 -8.92 -1.01
N GLY A 83 9.70 -7.86 -1.40
CA GLY A 83 10.90 -7.96 -2.23
C GLY A 83 11.99 -8.84 -1.59
N VAL A 84 12.28 -8.64 -0.30
CA VAL A 84 13.24 -9.48 0.44
C VAL A 84 12.76 -10.94 0.53
N ALA A 85 11.48 -11.14 0.85
CA ALA A 85 10.89 -12.47 0.97
C ALA A 85 10.88 -13.22 -0.37
N TYR A 86 10.72 -12.53 -1.50
CA TYR A 86 10.81 -13.11 -2.84
C TYR A 86 12.17 -13.77 -3.08
N ASP A 87 13.24 -13.13 -2.65
CA ASP A 87 14.60 -13.68 -2.75
C ASP A 87 14.78 -14.91 -1.85
N TRP A 88 14.21 -14.88 -0.64
CA TRP A 88 14.22 -16.03 0.29
C TRP A 88 13.43 -17.22 -0.24
N LEU A 89 12.38 -16.97 -1.01
CA LEU A 89 11.55 -17.99 -1.67
C LEU A 89 12.18 -18.53 -2.97
N GLY A 90 13.43 -18.19 -3.27
CA GLY A 90 14.13 -18.67 -4.46
C GLY A 90 13.56 -18.08 -5.75
N ALA A 91 13.09 -16.84 -5.72
CA ALA A 91 12.52 -16.13 -6.86
C ALA A 91 11.26 -16.82 -7.48
N SER A 92 10.48 -17.53 -6.65
CA SER A 92 9.26 -18.22 -7.08
C SER A 92 8.11 -17.24 -7.33
N THR A 93 7.61 -17.20 -8.56
CA THR A 93 6.40 -16.41 -8.93
C THR A 93 5.18 -16.83 -8.13
N VAL A 94 5.00 -18.14 -7.90
CA VAL A 94 3.87 -18.65 -7.10
C VAL A 94 3.99 -18.18 -5.64
N GLY A 95 5.21 -18.20 -5.09
CA GLY A 95 5.48 -17.69 -3.74
C GLY A 95 5.19 -16.20 -3.61
N LEU A 96 5.61 -15.40 -4.60
CA LEU A 96 5.31 -13.97 -4.66
C LEU A 96 3.81 -13.68 -4.72
N VAL A 97 3.10 -14.35 -5.63
CA VAL A 97 1.64 -14.21 -5.76
C VAL A 97 0.95 -14.59 -4.45
N GLY A 98 1.33 -15.71 -3.85
CA GLY A 98 0.78 -16.15 -2.56
C GLY A 98 0.99 -15.11 -1.46
N LEU A 99 2.19 -14.54 -1.36
CA LEU A 99 2.52 -13.52 -0.36
C LEU A 99 1.73 -12.22 -0.57
N VAL A 100 1.70 -11.71 -1.81
CA VAL A 100 0.95 -10.48 -2.15
C VAL A 100 -0.54 -10.66 -1.91
N VAL A 101 -1.11 -11.80 -2.30
CA VAL A 101 -2.52 -12.10 -2.04
C VAL A 101 -2.79 -12.21 -0.53
N ALA A 102 -1.93 -12.87 0.24
CA ALA A 102 -2.09 -12.97 1.69
C ALA A 102 -2.07 -11.59 2.37
N VAL A 103 -1.11 -10.73 2.01
CA VAL A 103 -1.04 -9.34 2.49
C VAL A 103 -2.28 -8.55 2.08
N GLY A 104 -2.68 -8.65 0.81
CA GLY A 104 -3.86 -7.97 0.29
C GLY A 104 -5.15 -8.39 0.98
N LEU A 105 -5.31 -9.69 1.27
CA LEU A 105 -6.45 -10.21 2.01
C LEU A 105 -6.47 -9.70 3.46
N LEU A 106 -5.32 -9.67 4.13
CA LEU A 106 -5.22 -9.14 5.50
C LEU A 106 -5.59 -7.66 5.54
N ASP A 107 -4.98 -6.85 4.67
CA ASP A 107 -5.22 -5.41 4.60
C ASP A 107 -6.66 -5.10 4.18
N GLY A 108 -7.17 -5.83 3.18
CA GLY A 108 -8.55 -5.74 2.72
C GLY A 108 -9.57 -6.15 3.79
N ALA A 109 -9.29 -7.18 4.60
CA ALA A 109 -10.16 -7.56 5.72
C ALA A 109 -10.22 -6.46 6.79
N VAL A 110 -9.07 -5.89 7.16
CA VAL A 110 -9.01 -4.76 8.10
C VAL A 110 -9.79 -3.57 7.55
N ALA A 111 -9.60 -3.23 6.27
CA ALA A 111 -10.32 -2.14 5.61
C ALA A 111 -11.83 -2.40 5.52
N ALA A 112 -12.27 -3.63 5.25
CA ALA A 112 -13.68 -4.00 5.20
C ALA A 112 -14.36 -3.88 6.57
N ILE A 113 -13.69 -4.30 7.65
CA ILE A 113 -14.20 -4.20 9.01
C ILE A 113 -14.31 -2.73 9.43
N ASP A 114 -13.24 -1.96 9.20
CA ASP A 114 -13.21 -0.53 9.52
C ASP A 114 -14.26 0.26 8.71
N ALA A 115 -14.48 -0.12 7.44
CA ALA A 115 -15.49 0.48 6.57
C ALA A 115 -16.90 -0.05 6.76
N ARG A 116 -17.06 -1.18 7.47
CA ARG A 116 -18.27 -2.00 7.46
C ARG A 116 -18.80 -2.22 6.03
N ASN A 117 -17.88 -2.37 5.07
CA ASN A 117 -18.19 -2.45 3.65
C ASN A 117 -17.19 -3.39 2.95
N VAL A 118 -17.70 -4.55 2.49
CA VAL A 118 -16.90 -5.57 1.82
C VAL A 118 -16.28 -5.08 0.51
N TRP A 119 -16.93 -4.14 -0.18
CA TRP A 119 -16.41 -3.59 -1.44
C TRP A 119 -15.16 -2.73 -1.24
N ILE A 120 -15.06 -2.04 -0.10
CA ILE A 120 -13.84 -1.31 0.27
C ILE A 120 -12.71 -2.31 0.51
N GLY A 121 -12.96 -3.41 1.23
CA GLY A 121 -11.96 -4.47 1.38
C GLY A 121 -11.52 -5.08 0.06
N ALA A 122 -12.47 -5.38 -0.84
CA ALA A 122 -12.18 -5.90 -2.17
C ALA A 122 -11.31 -4.93 -3.00
N ALA A 123 -11.57 -3.62 -2.92
CA ALA A 123 -10.75 -2.61 -3.57
C ALA A 123 -9.30 -2.58 -3.05
N TYR A 124 -9.10 -2.81 -1.74
CA TYR A 124 -7.77 -2.93 -1.15
C TYR A 124 -7.04 -4.20 -1.60
N VAL A 125 -7.74 -5.35 -1.64
CA VAL A 125 -7.17 -6.59 -2.21
C VAL A 125 -6.73 -6.36 -3.65
N LEU A 126 -7.59 -5.73 -4.46
CA LEU A 126 -7.28 -5.42 -5.86
C LEU A 126 -6.09 -4.45 -5.98
N ALA A 127 -5.98 -3.45 -5.10
CA ALA A 127 -4.83 -2.55 -5.04
C ALA A 127 -3.52 -3.33 -4.83
N TRP A 128 -3.52 -4.33 -3.94
CA TRP A 128 -2.36 -5.21 -3.75
C TRP A 128 -2.08 -6.09 -4.96
N VAL A 129 -3.08 -6.55 -5.70
CA VAL A 129 -2.85 -7.31 -6.94
C VAL A 129 -2.07 -6.49 -7.97
N PHE A 130 -2.26 -5.17 -8.03
CA PHE A 130 -1.46 -4.28 -8.89
C PHE A 130 0.03 -4.20 -8.52
N TYR A 131 0.42 -4.67 -7.33
CA TYR A 131 1.83 -4.84 -6.98
C TYR A 131 2.54 -5.77 -7.98
N LEU A 132 1.88 -6.87 -8.38
CA LEU A 132 2.49 -7.93 -9.20
C LEU A 132 2.99 -7.43 -10.56
N PRO A 133 2.19 -6.76 -11.41
CA PRO A 133 2.67 -6.28 -12.70
C PRO A 133 3.74 -5.20 -12.56
N VAL A 134 3.67 -4.34 -11.53
CA VAL A 134 4.69 -3.30 -11.29
C VAL A 134 6.01 -3.94 -10.88
N PHE A 135 5.97 -4.88 -9.94
CA PHE A 135 7.14 -5.61 -9.48
C PHE A 135 7.76 -6.42 -10.62
N ALA A 136 6.95 -7.17 -11.38
CA ALA A 136 7.43 -7.97 -12.51
C ALA A 136 8.11 -7.09 -13.57
N ARG A 137 7.51 -5.95 -13.93
CA ARG A 137 8.10 -5.03 -14.90
C ARG A 137 9.46 -4.50 -14.44
N LEU A 138 9.56 -4.01 -13.20
CA LEU A 138 10.81 -3.46 -12.67
C LEU A 138 11.88 -4.52 -12.49
N HIS A 139 11.47 -5.76 -12.22
CA HIS A 139 12.38 -6.88 -12.09
C HIS A 139 12.83 -7.44 -13.46
N ASP A 140 11.97 -7.39 -14.49
CA ASP A 140 12.26 -7.87 -15.86
C ASP A 140 13.02 -6.85 -16.73
N GLU A 141 12.86 -5.54 -16.50
CA GLU A 141 13.66 -4.49 -17.18
C GLU A 141 15.16 -4.53 -16.78
N SER A 142 15.55 -5.44 -15.88
CA SER A 142 16.93 -5.60 -15.43
C SER A 142 17.79 -6.32 -16.48
N PRO A 143 18.89 -5.70 -16.98
CA PRO A 143 19.68 -6.19 -18.11
C PRO A 143 20.43 -7.51 -17.87
N ASP A 144 20.44 -8.04 -16.65
CA ASP A 144 21.15 -9.28 -16.28
C ASP A 144 20.39 -10.57 -16.61
N ARG A 145 19.18 -10.48 -17.19
CA ARG A 145 18.39 -11.65 -17.64
C ARG A 145 18.54 -11.96 -19.14
N GLU A 146 19.65 -11.56 -19.76
CA GLU A 146 20.12 -12.27 -20.96
C GLU A 146 20.45 -13.71 -20.55
N ARG A 147 19.54 -14.64 -20.88
CA ARG A 147 19.72 -16.09 -20.82
C ARG A 147 21.16 -16.46 -21.22
N PRO A 148 21.80 -17.45 -20.56
CA PRO A 148 23.15 -17.84 -20.94
C PRO A 148 23.18 -18.19 -22.43
N ARG A 149 23.85 -17.36 -23.24
CA ARG A 149 24.26 -17.74 -24.59
C ARG A 149 25.06 -19.03 -24.43
N ARG A 150 24.54 -20.13 -24.97
CA ARG A 150 25.31 -21.37 -25.17
C ARG A 150 26.55 -21.00 -25.99
N LEU A 151 27.66 -20.78 -25.33
CA LEU A 151 28.98 -20.78 -25.94
C LEU A 151 29.43 -22.24 -26.00
N GLY A 152 29.56 -22.77 -27.21
CA GLY A 152 30.33 -23.98 -27.48
C GLY A 152 29.51 -25.19 -27.95
N ARG A 153 29.51 -25.38 -29.28
CA ARG A 153 29.96 -26.62 -29.93
C ARG A 153 30.28 -26.30 -31.39
N GLU A 154 31.54 -25.98 -31.64
CA GLU A 154 32.26 -26.38 -32.85
C GLU A 154 33.41 -27.28 -32.41
#